data_AF-A0A2I0KFN4-F1
#
_entry.id   AF-A0A2I0KFN4-F1
#
_cell.length_a   1.000
_cell.length_b   1.000
_cell.length_c   1.000
_cell.angle_alpha   90.00
_cell.angle_beta   90.00
_cell.angle_gamma   90.00
#
_symmetry.space_group_name_H-M   'P 1'
#
loop_
_entity.id
_entity.type
_entity.pdbx_description
1 polymer ?
#
loop_
_entity_poly.entity_id
_entity_poly.type
_entity_poly.pdbx_seq_one_letter_code
_entity_poly.pdbx_strand_id
1 'polypeptide(L)'
;MIMGFILEMGLLQAVFSFVTMQLQLCSVFFTFSLGTRTHYFGRTILHGGAKYRATGRGFVVRHIKFAENYRLYSRSHFVKALEVALLLIVYIAYGYTEGGTLAFVLITVSSWFLVISWLFAPYIFNPSGFEWQKTVEDFDDWTSWLLYKGGVGVKGDNSWESWWDEEQVHIHTLRGRILETILSLRFFIFQYGIVYKLHLTGSNTSLALFGFSWIVLVAIVMIFRVYTFSPKRSSKFQFLFVRFIQGVTSLGLIAAISLLVVFTDLTIADLFASFLAFIPTGWGILSVAVTWKKLVRSLGLWDSVREFARMYDAGMGVLIFTPIAILSWFPFVSTFQSRLLFNQAFSRGLEISLILAGNKANVEV
;
A
#
# COMPACT_ATOMS: atom_id res chain seq x y z
N MET A 1 -27.75 11.18 10.06
CA MET A 1 -27.03 11.68 11.26
C MET A 1 -27.48 13.09 11.62
N ILE A 2 -27.30 14.12 10.77
CA ILE A 2 -27.72 15.50 11.10
C ILE A 2 -29.23 15.67 11.34
N MET A 3 -30.08 14.96 10.58
CA MET A 3 -31.54 14.97 10.77
C MET A 3 -31.95 14.49 12.18
N GLY A 4 -31.27 13.48 12.74
CA GLY A 4 -31.54 13.00 14.10
C GLY A 4 -31.22 14.06 15.15
N PHE A 5 -30.06 14.71 15.03
CA PHE A 5 -29.69 15.81 15.93
C PHE A 5 -30.62 17.03 15.83
N ILE A 6 -31.14 17.34 14.63
CA ILE A 6 -32.11 18.43 14.46
C ILE A 6 -33.39 18.11 15.24
N LEU A 7 -33.85 16.85 15.20
CA LEU A 7 -35.04 16.40 15.92
C LEU A 7 -34.82 16.36 17.44
N GLU A 8 -33.64 15.98 17.91
CA GLU A 8 -33.34 15.79 19.33
C GLU A 8 -32.91 17.07 20.07
N MET A 9 -32.12 17.94 19.41
CA MET A 9 -31.44 19.07 20.06
C MET A 9 -31.76 20.44 19.42
N GLY A 10 -32.55 20.47 18.35
CA GLY A 10 -32.84 21.67 17.56
C GLY A 10 -31.73 22.03 16.55
N LEU A 11 -32.06 22.89 15.59
CA LEU A 11 -31.22 23.16 14.41
C LEU A 11 -29.83 23.73 14.76
N LEU A 12 -29.77 24.76 15.62
CA LEU A 12 -28.50 25.44 15.95
C LEU A 12 -27.52 24.47 16.62
N GLN A 13 -27.98 23.72 17.63
CA GLN A 13 -27.16 22.76 18.35
C GLN A 13 -26.72 21.60 17.45
N ALA A 14 -27.59 21.17 16.54
CA ALA A 14 -27.26 20.15 15.55
C ALA A 14 -26.14 20.61 14.59
N VAL A 15 -26.15 21.87 14.14
CA VAL A 15 -25.08 22.44 13.29
C VAL A 15 -23.76 22.50 14.04
N PHE A 16 -23.73 23.03 15.27
CA PHE A 16 -22.51 23.06 16.09
C PHE A 16 -21.95 21.67 16.37
N SER A 17 -22.83 20.71 16.72
CA SER A 17 -22.44 19.33 16.97
C SER A 17 -21.88 18.68 15.71
N PHE A 18 -22.52 18.90 14.55
CA PHE A 18 -22.06 18.39 13.27
C PHE A 18 -20.67 18.93 12.91
N VAL A 19 -20.46 20.25 13.01
CA VAL A 19 -19.14 20.88 12.76
C VAL A 19 -18.08 20.32 13.69
N THR A 20 -18.39 20.19 14.98
CA THR A 20 -17.48 19.61 15.98
C THR A 20 -17.08 18.18 15.60
N MET A 21 -18.02 17.33 15.21
CA MET A 21 -17.74 15.97 14.74
C MET A 21 -16.87 15.93 13.48
N GLN A 22 -17.05 16.88 12.55
CA GLN A 22 -16.20 16.97 11.37
C GLN A 22 -14.76 17.37 11.73
N LEU A 23 -14.58 18.32 12.66
CA LEU A 23 -13.26 18.70 13.18
C LEU A 23 -12.57 17.55 13.91
N GLN A 24 -13.34 16.65 14.53
CA GLN A 24 -12.86 15.39 15.12
C GLN A 24 -12.61 14.28 14.07
N LEU A 25 -12.68 14.59 12.78
CA LEU A 25 -12.43 13.67 11.67
C LEU A 25 -13.39 12.48 11.61
N CYS A 26 -14.64 12.66 12.08
CA CYS A 26 -15.65 11.60 12.04
C CYS A 26 -15.88 11.04 10.63
N SER A 27 -15.82 11.87 9.59
CA SER A 27 -15.97 11.42 8.18
C SER A 27 -14.79 10.56 7.70
N VAL A 28 -13.58 10.84 8.18
CA VAL A 28 -12.39 10.04 7.90
C VAL A 28 -12.53 8.67 8.56
N PHE A 29 -12.89 8.66 9.86
CA PHE A 29 -13.13 7.42 10.62
C PHE A 29 -14.25 6.57 9.99
N PHE A 30 -15.37 7.20 9.62
CA PHE A 30 -16.50 6.51 9.02
C PHE A 30 -16.13 5.87 7.69
N THR A 31 -15.45 6.62 6.82
CA THR A 31 -14.97 6.13 5.51
C THR A 31 -14.02 4.93 5.67
N PHE A 32 -13.12 4.98 6.64
CA PHE A 32 -12.21 3.88 6.97
C PHE A 32 -12.97 2.66 7.53
N SER A 33 -13.85 2.86 8.50
CA SER A 33 -14.66 1.80 9.11
C SER A 33 -15.55 1.09 8.09
N LEU A 34 -16.16 1.84 7.18
CA LEU A 34 -16.94 1.28 6.08
C LEU A 34 -16.07 0.47 5.11
N GLY A 35 -14.84 0.92 4.83
CA GLY A 35 -13.86 0.18 4.03
C GLY A 35 -13.57 -1.21 4.60
N THR A 36 -13.37 -1.29 5.92
CA THR A 36 -13.17 -2.56 6.64
C THR A 36 -14.36 -3.49 6.46
N ARG A 37 -15.58 -2.99 6.73
CA ARG A 37 -16.82 -3.77 6.61
C ARG A 37 -17.02 -4.29 5.19
N THR A 38 -16.90 -3.41 4.20
CA THR A 38 -17.08 -3.75 2.78
C THR A 38 -16.05 -4.77 2.30
N HIS A 39 -14.78 -4.64 2.70
CA HIS A 39 -13.74 -5.60 2.31
C HIS A 39 -14.05 -7.00 2.84
N TYR A 40 -14.31 -7.14 4.14
CA TYR A 40 -14.54 -8.46 4.73
C TYR A 40 -15.90 -9.05 4.34
N PHE A 41 -16.93 -8.22 4.19
CA PHE A 41 -18.21 -8.65 3.64
C PHE A 41 -18.06 -9.18 2.21
N GLY A 42 -17.36 -8.45 1.34
CA GLY A 42 -17.06 -8.88 -0.03
C GLY A 42 -16.24 -10.17 -0.08
N ARG A 43 -15.23 -10.32 0.82
CA ARG A 43 -14.44 -11.55 0.93
C ARG A 43 -15.31 -12.76 1.28
N THR A 44 -16.25 -12.61 2.20
CA THR A 44 -17.21 -13.66 2.56
C THR A 44 -18.10 -14.04 1.37
N ILE A 45 -18.55 -13.07 0.57
CA ILE A 45 -19.35 -13.33 -0.64
C ILE A 45 -18.55 -14.08 -1.71
N LEU A 46 -17.31 -13.67 -1.95
CA LEU A 46 -16.48 -14.21 -3.04
C LEU A 46 -15.89 -15.58 -2.73
N HIS A 47 -15.44 -15.78 -1.50
CA HIS A 47 -14.64 -16.96 -1.13
C HIS A 47 -15.29 -17.83 -0.05
N GLY A 48 -16.28 -17.31 0.66
CA GLY A 48 -16.84 -17.95 1.85
C GLY A 48 -15.89 -17.92 3.06
N GLY A 49 -16.43 -18.35 4.19
CA GLY A 49 -15.70 -18.42 5.46
C GLY A 49 -15.75 -17.13 6.28
N ALA A 50 -15.66 -17.29 7.59
CA ALA A 50 -15.54 -16.20 8.55
C ALA A 50 -14.28 -16.43 9.40
N LYS A 51 -13.48 -15.39 9.56
CA LYS A 51 -12.33 -15.40 10.48
C LYS A 51 -12.65 -14.47 11.64
N TYR A 52 -12.82 -15.05 12.83
CA TYR A 52 -12.92 -14.23 14.04
C TYR A 52 -11.54 -13.69 14.39
N ARG A 53 -11.43 -12.37 14.55
CA ARG A 53 -10.31 -11.74 15.25
C ARG A 53 -10.82 -11.24 16.59
N ALA A 54 -10.19 -11.69 17.66
CA ALA A 54 -10.53 -11.23 19.00
C ALA A 54 -10.28 -9.73 19.10
N THR A 55 -11.32 -8.98 19.44
CA THR A 55 -11.18 -7.62 19.96
C THR A 55 -10.71 -7.78 21.40
N GLY A 56 -9.45 -7.43 21.68
CA GLY A 56 -8.89 -7.55 23.03
C GLY A 56 -9.82 -6.93 24.09
N ARG A 57 -9.90 -7.53 25.28
CA ARG A 57 -10.65 -6.98 26.41
C ARG A 57 -9.74 -6.03 27.18
N GLY A 58 -10.17 -4.79 27.38
CA GLY A 58 -9.48 -3.77 28.18
C GLY A 58 -9.36 -2.43 27.46
N PHE A 59 -9.52 -1.34 28.22
CA PHE A 59 -9.21 0.01 27.74
C PHE A 59 -7.72 0.24 27.95
N VAL A 60 -6.91 -0.10 26.94
CA VAL A 60 -5.50 0.27 26.94
C VAL A 60 -5.27 1.15 25.72
N VAL A 61 -5.13 2.45 25.99
CA VAL A 61 -4.58 3.39 25.01
C VAL A 61 -3.16 2.93 24.71
N ARG A 62 -2.99 2.26 23.57
CA ARG A 62 -1.72 1.69 23.16
C ARG A 62 -1.42 2.10 21.73
N HIS A 63 -0.18 2.52 21.52
CA HIS A 63 0.38 2.71 20.20
C HIS A 63 0.48 1.35 19.47
N ILE A 64 -0.17 1.26 18.31
CA ILE A 64 -0.07 0.12 17.40
C ILE A 64 1.08 0.37 16.43
N LYS A 65 2.06 -0.53 16.40
CA LYS A 65 3.23 -0.40 15.54
C LYS A 65 2.86 -0.38 14.05
N PHE A 66 3.67 0.29 13.24
CA PHE A 66 3.48 0.34 11.78
C PHE A 66 3.37 -1.05 11.14
N ALA A 67 4.21 -2.01 11.52
CA ALA A 67 4.17 -3.37 10.97
C ALA A 67 2.83 -4.06 11.25
N GLU A 68 2.25 -3.86 12.44
CA GLU A 68 0.95 -4.39 12.81
C GLU A 68 -0.17 -3.73 12.01
N ASN A 69 -0.18 -2.39 11.92
CA ASN A 69 -1.12 -1.64 11.08
C ASN A 69 -1.05 -2.08 9.62
N TYR A 70 0.15 -2.28 9.08
CA TYR A 70 0.36 -2.77 7.72
C TYR A 70 -0.25 -4.15 7.53
N ARG A 71 0.00 -5.09 8.44
CA ARG A 71 -0.57 -6.44 8.38
C ARG A 71 -2.10 -6.46 8.44
N LEU A 72 -2.70 -5.54 9.20
CA LEU A 72 -4.15 -5.43 9.36
C LEU A 72 -4.83 -4.81 8.14
N TYR A 73 -4.23 -3.75 7.57
CA TYR A 73 -4.90 -2.89 6.62
C TYR A 73 -4.36 -2.93 5.20
N SER A 74 -3.25 -3.64 4.93
CA SER A 74 -2.64 -3.75 3.60
C SER A 74 -3.65 -4.13 2.52
N ARG A 75 -4.36 -5.26 2.68
CA ARG A 75 -5.33 -5.75 1.66
C ARG A 75 -6.69 -5.08 1.69
N SER A 76 -7.11 -4.62 2.87
CA SER A 76 -8.43 -4.04 3.06
C SER A 76 -8.50 -2.59 2.62
N HIS A 77 -7.43 -1.82 2.83
CA HIS A 77 -7.38 -0.38 2.60
C HIS A 77 -6.22 0.03 1.71
N PHE A 78 -4.97 -0.26 2.11
CA PHE A 78 -3.79 0.37 1.48
C PHE A 78 -3.66 0.06 0.00
N VAL A 79 -3.71 -1.22 -0.37
CA VAL A 79 -3.70 -1.64 -1.79
C VAL A 79 -4.82 -0.95 -2.56
N LYS A 80 -6.05 -0.97 -2.03
CA LYS A 80 -7.20 -0.38 -2.74
C LYS A 80 -7.09 1.14 -2.86
N ALA A 81 -6.58 1.81 -1.83
CA ALA A 81 -6.36 3.25 -1.85
C ALA A 81 -5.30 3.63 -2.88
N LEU A 82 -4.20 2.86 -2.98
CA LEU A 82 -3.17 3.09 -3.99
C LEU A 82 -3.67 2.77 -5.41
N GLU A 83 -4.53 1.75 -5.59
CA GLU A 83 -5.20 1.50 -6.86
C GLU A 83 -6.08 2.68 -7.28
N VAL A 84 -6.90 3.22 -6.37
CA VAL A 84 -7.73 4.41 -6.65
C VAL A 84 -6.88 5.64 -6.89
N ALA A 85 -5.83 5.87 -6.10
CA ALA A 85 -4.90 6.99 -6.29
C ALA A 85 -4.23 6.94 -7.67
N LEU A 86 -3.79 5.76 -8.10
CA LEU A 86 -3.23 5.57 -9.43
C LEU A 86 -4.24 5.91 -10.52
N LEU A 87 -5.51 5.48 -10.38
CA LEU A 87 -6.57 5.84 -11.32
C LEU A 87 -6.83 7.35 -11.38
N LEU A 88 -6.80 8.02 -10.23
CA LEU A 88 -6.94 9.48 -10.17
C LEU A 88 -5.77 10.18 -10.86
N ILE A 89 -4.54 9.69 -10.69
CA ILE A 89 -3.35 10.23 -11.37
C ILE A 89 -3.47 10.03 -12.88
N VAL A 90 -3.88 8.84 -13.33
CA VAL A 90 -4.12 8.57 -14.77
C VAL A 90 -5.23 9.47 -15.31
N TYR A 91 -6.30 9.70 -14.54
CA TYR A 91 -7.38 10.60 -14.93
C TYR A 91 -6.92 12.07 -14.99
N ILE A 92 -6.00 12.52 -14.12
CA ILE A 92 -5.36 13.84 -14.24
C ILE A 92 -4.52 13.92 -15.50
N ALA A 93 -3.71 12.89 -15.77
CA ALA A 93 -2.75 12.91 -16.87
C ALA A 93 -3.40 12.84 -18.26
N TYR A 94 -4.52 12.11 -18.40
CA TYR A 94 -5.16 11.83 -19.70
C TYR A 94 -6.62 12.26 -19.80
N GLY A 95 -7.26 12.67 -18.70
CA GLY A 95 -8.66 13.05 -18.68
C GLY A 95 -8.88 14.42 -19.33
N TYR A 96 -9.75 14.47 -20.32
CA TYR A 96 -10.26 15.72 -20.85
C TYR A 96 -11.49 16.13 -20.04
N THR A 97 -11.44 17.30 -19.39
CA THR A 97 -12.60 17.88 -18.71
C THR A 97 -12.92 19.21 -19.40
N GLU A 98 -14.08 19.30 -20.05
CA GLU A 98 -14.53 20.50 -20.76
C GLU A 98 -14.62 21.74 -19.84
N GLY A 99 -14.82 21.52 -18.53
CA GLY A 99 -14.86 22.57 -17.51
C GLY A 99 -13.51 22.90 -16.85
N GLY A 100 -12.38 22.42 -17.40
CA GLY A 100 -11.03 22.67 -16.89
C GLY A 100 -10.78 22.12 -15.48
N THR A 101 -9.77 22.68 -14.80
CA THR A 101 -9.26 22.18 -13.50
C THR A 101 -10.31 22.15 -12.39
N LEU A 102 -11.25 23.11 -12.36
CA LEU A 102 -12.29 23.15 -11.32
C LEU A 102 -13.28 21.98 -11.43
N ALA A 103 -13.71 21.65 -12.65
CA ALA A 103 -14.58 20.50 -12.89
C ALA A 103 -13.89 19.19 -12.45
N PHE A 104 -12.61 19.03 -12.78
CA PHE A 104 -11.81 17.90 -12.33
C PHE A 104 -11.78 17.77 -10.80
N VAL A 105 -11.48 18.87 -10.09
CA VAL A 105 -11.40 18.86 -8.62
C VAL A 105 -12.75 18.50 -8.00
N LEU A 106 -13.85 19.09 -8.49
CA LEU A 106 -15.20 18.83 -7.97
C LEU A 106 -15.63 17.38 -8.15
N ILE A 107 -15.26 16.75 -9.27
CA ILE A 107 -15.61 15.35 -9.55
C ILE A 107 -14.74 14.38 -8.73
N THR A 108 -13.47 14.72 -8.47
CA THR A 108 -12.51 13.79 -7.86
C THR A 108 -12.26 13.98 -6.37
N VAL A 109 -12.71 15.09 -5.77
CA VAL A 109 -12.47 15.40 -4.36
C VAL A 109 -12.93 14.29 -3.41
N SER A 110 -14.06 13.64 -3.70
CA SER A 110 -14.59 12.53 -2.90
C SER A 110 -13.70 11.29 -2.97
N SER A 111 -13.15 10.98 -4.15
CA SER A 111 -12.21 9.88 -4.36
C SER A 111 -10.86 10.16 -3.70
N TRP A 112 -10.35 11.39 -3.76
CA TRP A 112 -9.14 11.77 -3.03
C TRP A 112 -9.35 11.69 -1.51
N PHE A 113 -10.51 12.14 -1.02
CA PHE A 113 -10.87 12.01 0.38
C PHE A 113 -10.93 10.54 0.83
N LEU A 114 -11.47 9.65 -0.01
CA LEU A 114 -11.47 8.20 0.20
C LEU A 114 -10.03 7.65 0.33
N VAL A 115 -9.16 8.01 -0.62
CA VAL A 115 -7.74 7.58 -0.64
C VAL A 115 -7.04 8.01 0.65
N ILE A 116 -7.12 9.30 1.00
CA ILE A 116 -6.48 9.85 2.20
C ILE A 116 -7.02 9.16 3.46
N SER A 117 -8.34 8.96 3.53
CA SER A 117 -8.96 8.30 4.68
C SER A 117 -8.49 6.85 4.82
N TRP A 118 -8.39 6.10 3.73
CA TRP A 118 -7.94 4.71 3.76
C TRP A 118 -6.46 4.54 4.08
N LEU A 119 -5.61 5.48 3.65
CA LEU A 119 -4.18 5.44 3.93
C LEU A 119 -3.85 5.91 5.35
N PHE A 120 -4.44 7.02 5.81
CA PHE A 120 -3.93 7.73 6.98
C PHE A 120 -4.81 7.63 8.24
N ALA A 121 -6.09 7.23 8.13
CA ALA A 121 -6.92 7.01 9.32
C ALA A 121 -6.28 6.09 10.39
N PRO A 122 -5.66 4.94 10.06
CA PRO A 122 -5.12 4.06 11.10
C PRO A 122 -3.95 4.70 11.85
N TYR A 123 -3.31 5.73 11.30
CA TYR A 123 -2.22 6.47 11.96
C TYR A 123 -2.75 7.70 12.71
N ILE A 124 -3.69 8.43 12.12
CA ILE A 124 -4.37 9.57 12.75
C ILE A 124 -5.05 9.14 14.05
N PHE A 125 -5.72 7.99 14.06
CA PHE A 125 -6.40 7.45 15.23
C PHE A 125 -5.54 6.54 16.11
N ASN A 126 -4.22 6.49 15.87
CA ASN A 126 -3.27 5.73 16.68
C ASN A 126 -2.58 6.64 17.71
N PRO A 127 -2.72 6.38 19.01
CA PRO A 127 -1.99 7.13 20.04
C PRO A 127 -0.47 7.15 19.77
N SER A 128 0.19 8.28 19.96
CA SER A 128 1.62 8.49 19.61
C SER A 128 1.98 8.15 18.16
N GLY A 129 1.00 8.17 17.23
CA GLY A 129 1.21 7.80 15.83
C GLY A 129 2.18 8.74 15.07
N PHE A 130 2.34 9.98 15.55
CA PHE A 130 3.26 10.97 14.98
C PHE A 130 4.40 11.38 15.93
N GLU A 131 4.75 10.51 16.88
CA GLU A 131 5.89 10.74 17.78
C GLU A 131 7.18 10.25 17.14
N TRP A 132 8.14 11.14 16.88
CA TRP A 132 9.36 10.82 16.12
C TRP A 132 10.10 9.56 16.62
N GLN A 133 10.30 9.43 17.93
CA GLN A 133 11.00 8.27 18.50
C GLN A 133 10.26 6.97 18.18
N LYS A 134 8.93 6.96 18.31
CA LYS A 134 8.09 5.80 17.98
C LYS A 134 8.10 5.50 16.50
N THR A 135 8.07 6.53 15.66
CA THR A 135 8.14 6.37 14.21
C THR A 135 9.46 5.69 13.78
N VAL A 136 10.60 6.07 14.38
CA VAL A 136 11.89 5.41 14.09
C VAL A 136 11.87 3.94 14.53
N GLU A 137 11.40 3.65 15.76
CA GLU A 137 11.25 2.27 16.26
C GLU A 137 10.35 1.43 15.34
N ASP A 138 9.26 2.02 14.85
CA ASP A 138 8.30 1.39 13.94
C ASP A 138 8.90 1.07 12.57
N PHE A 139 9.79 1.92 12.07
CA PHE A 139 10.49 1.68 10.81
C PHE A 139 11.44 0.49 10.93
N ASP A 140 12.19 0.42 12.02
CA ASP A 140 13.13 -0.67 12.28
C ASP A 140 12.39 -2.00 12.49
N ASP A 141 11.29 -1.99 13.24
CA ASP A 141 10.41 -3.15 13.44
C ASP A 141 9.82 -3.65 12.12
N TRP A 142 9.29 -2.74 11.29
CA TRP A 142 8.72 -3.08 9.99
C TRP A 142 9.77 -3.61 9.02
N THR A 143 10.93 -2.96 8.94
CA THR A 143 12.03 -3.41 8.06
C THR A 143 12.54 -4.78 8.49
N SER A 144 12.67 -5.00 9.80
CA SER A 144 13.06 -6.30 10.36
C SER A 144 12.03 -7.38 10.00
N TRP A 145 10.74 -7.12 10.20
CA TRP A 145 9.65 -8.04 9.86
C TRP A 145 9.59 -8.37 8.36
N LEU A 146 9.80 -7.37 7.50
CA LEU A 146 9.78 -7.50 6.04
C LEU A 146 10.94 -8.37 5.51
N LEU A 147 12.12 -8.20 6.09
CA LEU A 147 13.35 -8.89 5.66
C LEU A 147 13.59 -10.22 6.39
N TYR A 148 12.86 -10.49 7.47
CA TYR A 148 13.00 -11.74 8.21
C TYR A 148 12.65 -12.94 7.34
N LYS A 149 13.64 -13.78 7.07
CA LYS A 149 13.46 -15.05 6.36
C LYS A 149 12.89 -16.06 7.36
N GLY A 150 11.60 -16.31 7.25
CA GLY A 150 10.89 -17.22 8.15
C GLY A 150 11.40 -18.66 8.11
N GLY A 151 11.04 -19.42 9.15
CA GLY A 151 11.20 -20.88 9.23
C GLY A 151 9.84 -21.57 9.38
N VAL A 152 9.83 -22.90 9.39
CA VAL A 152 8.61 -23.70 9.58
C VAL A 152 7.98 -23.37 10.93
N GLY A 153 6.72 -22.94 10.94
CA GLY A 153 5.96 -22.63 12.16
C GLY A 153 6.09 -21.18 12.67
N VAL A 154 6.81 -20.29 11.97
CA VAL A 154 6.85 -18.86 12.33
C VAL A 154 5.50 -18.21 12.05
N LYS A 155 4.95 -17.50 13.03
CA LYS A 155 3.68 -16.74 12.89
C LYS A 155 3.85 -15.52 11.98
N GLY A 156 2.77 -15.11 11.30
CA GLY A 156 2.75 -13.90 10.48
C GLY A 156 3.15 -12.60 11.18
N ASP A 157 3.04 -12.54 12.52
CA ASP A 157 3.46 -11.37 13.29
C ASP A 157 4.98 -11.14 13.28
N ASN A 158 5.76 -12.20 13.07
CA ASN A 158 7.23 -12.15 13.11
C ASN A 158 7.87 -12.19 11.73
N SER A 159 7.15 -12.63 10.70
CA SER A 159 7.69 -12.82 9.36
C SER A 159 6.68 -12.37 8.30
N TRP A 160 7.13 -11.52 7.38
CA TRP A 160 6.36 -11.15 6.20
C TRP A 160 5.96 -12.35 5.35
N GLU A 161 6.85 -13.34 5.20
CA GLU A 161 6.56 -14.52 4.37
C GLU A 161 5.38 -15.34 4.94
N SER A 162 5.38 -15.56 6.26
CA SER A 162 4.30 -16.26 6.94
C SER A 162 2.99 -15.47 6.86
N TRP A 163 3.03 -14.15 7.06
CA TRP A 163 1.86 -13.29 6.94
C TRP A 163 1.29 -13.29 5.51
N TRP A 164 2.16 -13.21 4.50
CA TRP A 164 1.77 -13.22 3.10
C TRP A 164 1.06 -14.53 2.71
N ASP A 165 1.57 -15.67 3.20
CA ASP A 165 0.95 -16.96 3.00
C ASP A 165 -0.39 -17.07 3.77
N GLU A 166 -0.46 -16.61 5.02
CA GLU A 166 -1.68 -16.58 5.85
C GLU A 166 -2.80 -15.71 5.23
N GLU A 167 -2.46 -14.57 4.66
CA GLU A 167 -3.42 -13.63 4.09
C GLU A 167 -4.14 -14.24 2.88
N GLN A 168 -3.44 -15.09 2.11
CA GLN A 168 -3.93 -15.72 0.88
C GLN A 168 -4.73 -17.01 1.08
N VAL A 169 -4.80 -17.54 2.30
CA VAL A 169 -5.46 -18.84 2.59
C VAL A 169 -6.92 -18.87 2.14
N HIS A 170 -7.59 -17.72 2.10
CA HIS A 170 -8.97 -17.64 1.67
C HIS A 170 -9.19 -18.03 0.19
N ILE A 171 -8.16 -17.96 -0.67
CA ILE A 171 -8.26 -18.28 -2.10
C ILE A 171 -8.10 -19.80 -2.31
N HIS A 172 -9.08 -20.56 -1.86
CA HIS A 172 -9.04 -22.03 -1.90
C HIS A 172 -10.03 -22.65 -2.89
N THR A 173 -11.19 -22.00 -3.10
CA THR A 173 -12.25 -22.51 -3.99
C THR A 173 -11.96 -22.19 -5.46
N LEU A 174 -12.46 -23.04 -6.37
CA LEU A 174 -12.32 -22.82 -7.82
C LEU A 174 -13.06 -21.55 -8.27
N ARG A 175 -14.29 -21.35 -7.77
CA ARG A 175 -15.09 -20.13 -8.01
C ARG A 175 -14.33 -18.88 -7.58
N GLY A 176 -13.75 -18.88 -6.37
CA GLY A 176 -12.97 -17.76 -5.86
C GLY A 176 -11.77 -17.45 -6.76
N ARG A 177 -11.03 -18.47 -7.22
CA ARG A 177 -9.90 -18.27 -8.15
C ARG A 177 -10.31 -17.67 -9.50
N ILE A 178 -11.41 -18.13 -10.07
CA ILE A 178 -11.93 -17.60 -11.34
C ILE A 178 -12.35 -16.13 -11.15
N LEU A 179 -13.11 -15.82 -10.10
CA LEU A 179 -13.54 -14.45 -9.82
C LEU A 179 -12.37 -13.52 -9.55
N GLU A 180 -11.38 -13.93 -8.76
CA GLU A 180 -10.16 -13.12 -8.53
C GLU A 180 -9.35 -12.91 -9.82
N THR A 181 -9.32 -13.91 -10.70
CA THR A 181 -8.68 -13.76 -12.02
C THR A 181 -9.43 -12.74 -12.86
N ILE A 182 -10.76 -12.81 -12.94
CA ILE A 182 -11.62 -11.84 -13.66
C ILE A 182 -11.43 -10.43 -13.08
N LEU A 183 -11.45 -10.30 -11.75
CA LEU A 183 -11.23 -9.02 -11.09
C LEU A 183 -9.83 -8.46 -11.36
N SER A 184 -8.81 -9.32 -11.45
CA SER A 184 -7.43 -8.92 -11.78
C SER A 184 -7.26 -8.48 -13.23
N LEU A 185 -8.17 -8.85 -14.13
CA LEU A 185 -8.10 -8.41 -15.54
C LEU A 185 -8.14 -6.88 -15.69
N ARG A 186 -8.72 -6.17 -14.71
CA ARG A 186 -8.76 -4.70 -14.67
C ARG A 186 -7.39 -4.06 -14.83
N PHE A 187 -6.33 -4.68 -14.29
CA PHE A 187 -4.98 -4.13 -14.37
C PHE A 187 -4.42 -4.16 -15.80
N PHE A 188 -4.76 -5.18 -16.59
CA PHE A 188 -4.34 -5.27 -17.99
C PHE A 188 -5.13 -4.31 -18.88
N ILE A 189 -6.39 -4.01 -18.52
CA ILE A 189 -7.18 -2.97 -19.19
C ILE A 189 -6.53 -1.60 -18.98
N PHE A 190 -6.03 -1.31 -17.77
CA PHE A 190 -5.32 -0.06 -17.49
C PHE A 190 -4.03 0.06 -18.31
N GLN A 191 -3.24 -1.01 -18.36
CA GLN A 191 -2.04 -1.06 -19.21
C GLN A 191 -2.38 -0.77 -20.67
N TYR A 192 -3.41 -1.43 -21.21
CA TYR A 192 -3.86 -1.23 -22.58
C TYR A 192 -4.25 0.23 -22.83
N GLY A 193 -5.03 0.84 -21.94
CA GLY A 193 -5.47 2.23 -22.06
C GLY A 193 -4.31 3.24 -22.05
N ILE A 194 -3.30 3.03 -21.20
CA ILE A 194 -2.13 3.92 -21.12
C ILE A 194 -1.22 3.75 -22.33
N VAL A 195 -0.91 2.51 -22.73
CA VAL A 195 -0.07 2.22 -23.90
C VAL A 195 -0.66 2.81 -25.18
N TYR A 196 -1.99 2.80 -25.30
CA TYR A 196 -2.70 3.40 -26.43
C TYR A 196 -2.56 4.93 -26.49
N LYS A 197 -2.35 5.60 -25.36
CA LYS A 197 -2.20 7.06 -25.25
C LYS A 197 -0.76 7.55 -25.27
N LEU A 198 0.22 6.63 -25.34
CA LEU A 198 1.64 7.00 -25.48
C LEU A 198 1.87 7.74 -26.80
N HIS A 199 2.59 8.85 -26.74
CA HIS A 199 2.88 9.66 -27.94
C HIS A 199 3.80 8.92 -28.91
N LEU A 200 4.67 8.05 -28.39
CA LEU A 200 5.50 7.10 -29.14
C LEU A 200 4.70 6.30 -30.18
N THR A 201 3.42 6.04 -29.91
CA THR A 201 2.56 5.15 -30.70
C THR A 201 1.96 5.85 -31.94
N GLY A 202 2.01 7.18 -32.01
CA GLY A 202 1.46 7.95 -33.13
C GLY A 202 -0.01 7.61 -33.42
N SER A 203 -0.36 7.39 -34.69
CA SER A 203 -1.70 6.95 -35.14
C SER A 203 -1.87 5.44 -35.28
N ASN A 204 -0.81 4.65 -35.03
CA ASN A 204 -0.84 3.20 -35.22
C ASN A 204 -1.43 2.51 -33.98
N THR A 205 -2.67 2.04 -34.09
CA THR A 205 -3.44 1.47 -32.99
C THR A 205 -3.38 -0.06 -32.92
N SER A 206 -2.29 -0.66 -33.39
CA SER A 206 -2.22 -2.11 -33.54
C SER A 206 -2.04 -2.83 -32.19
N LEU A 207 -2.72 -3.97 -32.03
CA LEU A 207 -2.58 -4.87 -30.87
C LEU A 207 -1.12 -5.33 -30.66
N ALA A 208 -0.27 -5.22 -31.69
CA ALA A 208 1.15 -5.56 -31.64
C ALA A 208 1.94 -4.66 -30.66
N LEU A 209 1.54 -3.40 -30.49
CA LEU A 209 2.19 -2.46 -29.57
C LEU A 209 1.94 -2.83 -28.10
N PHE A 210 0.72 -3.31 -27.81
CA PHE A 210 0.44 -3.93 -26.52
C PHE A 210 1.36 -5.13 -26.31
N GLY A 211 1.51 -6.02 -27.30
CA GLY A 211 2.45 -7.15 -27.28
C GLY A 211 3.91 -6.74 -27.04
N PHE A 212 4.36 -5.62 -27.63
CA PHE A 212 5.71 -5.10 -27.44
C PHE A 212 5.95 -4.62 -26.00
N SER A 213 4.95 -4.05 -25.35
CA SER A 213 5.04 -3.66 -23.93
C SER A 213 5.27 -4.86 -22.98
N TRP A 214 4.82 -6.06 -23.37
CA TRP A 214 5.09 -7.29 -22.62
C TRP A 214 6.55 -7.73 -22.73
N ILE A 215 7.24 -7.42 -23.84
CA ILE A 215 8.68 -7.68 -23.98
C ILE A 215 9.45 -6.86 -22.93
N VAL A 216 9.05 -5.60 -22.72
CA VAL A 216 9.64 -4.73 -21.68
C VAL A 216 9.41 -5.31 -20.29
N LEU A 217 8.19 -5.80 -19.99
CA LEU A 217 7.92 -6.48 -18.72
C LEU A 217 8.76 -7.73 -18.51
N VAL A 218 8.90 -8.58 -19.54
CA VAL A 218 9.76 -9.76 -19.47
C VAL A 218 11.21 -9.36 -19.24
N ALA A 219 11.70 -8.30 -19.89
CA ALA A 219 13.03 -7.77 -19.65
C ALA A 219 13.20 -7.33 -18.18
N ILE A 220 12.26 -6.54 -17.62
CA ILE A 220 12.27 -6.11 -16.21
C ILE A 220 12.34 -7.33 -15.28
N VAL A 221 11.56 -8.38 -15.55
CA VAL A 221 11.56 -9.62 -14.76
C VAL A 221 12.91 -10.35 -14.84
N MET A 222 13.49 -10.44 -16.03
CA MET A 222 14.80 -11.07 -16.24
C MET A 222 15.92 -10.31 -15.55
N ILE A 223 15.91 -8.98 -15.63
CA ILE A 223 16.84 -8.09 -14.94
C ILE A 223 16.76 -8.35 -13.44
N PHE A 224 15.56 -8.23 -12.86
CA PHE A 224 15.36 -8.47 -11.43
C PHE A 224 15.85 -9.84 -10.98
N ARG A 225 15.63 -10.89 -11.80
CA ARG A 225 16.11 -12.24 -11.51
C ARG A 225 17.63 -12.31 -11.45
N VAL A 226 18.36 -11.57 -12.29
CA VAL A 226 19.83 -11.50 -12.25
C VAL A 226 20.32 -10.81 -10.98
N TYR A 227 19.67 -9.73 -10.53
CA TYR A 227 20.07 -9.00 -9.32
C TYR A 227 19.69 -9.69 -8.01
N THR A 228 18.57 -10.41 -7.99
CA THR A 228 18.12 -11.16 -6.79
C THR A 228 18.76 -12.53 -6.66
N PHE A 229 19.40 -13.03 -7.71
CA PHE A 229 20.14 -14.27 -7.64
C PHE A 229 21.35 -14.14 -6.70
N SER A 230 21.28 -14.83 -5.56
CA SER A 230 22.40 -14.95 -4.63
C SER A 230 22.82 -16.42 -4.54
N PRO A 231 24.09 -16.77 -4.87
CA PRO A 231 24.54 -18.15 -4.87
C PRO A 231 24.53 -18.72 -3.44
N LYS A 232 23.78 -19.81 -3.23
CA LYS A 232 23.64 -20.50 -1.93
C LYS A 232 24.88 -21.30 -1.50
N ARG A 233 25.93 -21.39 -2.32
CA ARG A 233 27.15 -22.16 -2.01
C ARG A 233 28.42 -21.35 -2.26
N SER A 234 29.27 -21.35 -1.23
CA SER A 234 30.43 -20.51 -1.02
C SER A 234 31.63 -20.94 -1.87
N SER A 235 31.72 -20.49 -3.11
CA SER A 235 33.01 -20.34 -3.78
C SER A 235 33.18 -18.87 -4.17
N LYS A 236 34.31 -18.26 -3.79
CA LYS A 236 34.62 -16.86 -4.13
C LYS A 236 34.45 -16.60 -5.63
N PHE A 237 34.75 -17.61 -6.46
CA PHE A 237 34.60 -17.55 -7.91
C PHE A 237 33.13 -17.43 -8.37
N GLN A 238 32.20 -18.22 -7.83
CA GLN A 238 30.78 -18.09 -8.18
C GLN A 238 30.19 -16.75 -7.74
N PHE A 239 30.59 -16.25 -6.57
CA PHE A 239 30.15 -14.94 -6.10
C PHE A 239 30.68 -13.79 -7.00
N LEU A 240 31.96 -13.83 -7.35
CA LEU A 240 32.58 -12.85 -8.27
C LEU A 240 31.95 -12.93 -9.67
N PHE A 241 31.69 -14.14 -10.18
CA PHE A 241 31.05 -14.34 -11.48
C PHE A 241 29.61 -13.77 -11.50
N VAL A 242 28.81 -14.01 -10.46
CA VAL A 242 27.46 -13.42 -10.35
C VAL A 242 27.53 -11.89 -10.31
N ARG A 243 28.45 -11.29 -9.55
CA ARG A 243 28.62 -9.83 -9.54
C ARG A 243 29.11 -9.27 -10.88
N PHE A 244 29.95 -10.01 -11.58
CA PHE A 244 30.37 -9.66 -12.94
C PHE A 244 29.19 -9.67 -13.91
N ILE A 245 28.36 -10.72 -13.89
CA ILE A 245 27.13 -10.78 -14.69
C ILE A 245 26.16 -9.66 -14.33
N GLN A 246 26.00 -9.34 -13.04
CA GLN A 246 25.22 -8.19 -12.59
C GLN A 246 25.79 -6.88 -13.14
N GLY A 247 27.11 -6.67 -13.10
CA GLY A 247 27.76 -5.48 -13.67
C GLY A 247 27.59 -5.36 -15.19
N VAL A 248 27.79 -6.46 -15.93
CA VAL A 248 27.58 -6.50 -17.39
C VAL A 248 26.11 -6.23 -17.74
N THR A 249 25.17 -6.81 -16.98
CA THR A 249 23.74 -6.52 -17.17
C THR A 249 23.37 -5.10 -16.77
N SER A 250 24.02 -4.48 -15.76
CA SER A 250 23.86 -3.04 -15.46
C SER A 250 24.29 -2.17 -16.62
N LEU A 251 25.49 -2.41 -17.16
CA LEU A 251 26.04 -1.64 -18.28
C LEU A 251 25.21 -1.83 -19.54
N GLY A 252 24.78 -3.07 -19.82
CA GLY A 252 23.86 -3.38 -20.91
C GLY A 252 22.50 -2.69 -20.77
N LEU A 253 21.98 -2.58 -19.55
CA LEU A 253 20.73 -1.87 -19.26
C LEU A 253 20.87 -0.37 -19.52
N ILE A 254 21.94 0.25 -19.02
CA ILE A 254 22.22 1.67 -19.25
C ILE A 254 22.37 1.92 -20.75
N ALA A 255 23.14 1.09 -21.46
CA ALA A 255 23.30 1.19 -22.90
C ALA A 255 21.96 1.02 -23.64
N ALA A 256 21.13 0.04 -23.26
CA ALA A 256 19.83 -0.18 -23.88
C ALA A 256 18.87 1.00 -23.65
N ILE A 257 18.85 1.58 -22.45
CA ILE A 257 18.05 2.78 -22.14
C ILE A 257 18.58 3.98 -22.93
N SER A 258 19.89 4.19 -22.97
CA SER A 258 20.50 5.27 -23.76
C SER A 258 20.20 5.13 -25.24
N LEU A 259 20.28 3.92 -25.80
CA LEU A 259 19.92 3.64 -27.19
C LEU A 259 18.43 3.88 -27.44
N LEU A 260 17.55 3.43 -26.53
CA LEU A 260 16.11 3.73 -26.61
C LEU A 260 15.87 5.24 -26.66
N VAL A 261 16.47 6.01 -25.75
CA VAL A 261 16.30 7.47 -25.71
C VAL A 261 16.88 8.18 -26.94
N VAL A 262 17.96 7.67 -27.53
CA VAL A 262 18.59 8.27 -28.73
C VAL A 262 17.83 7.92 -30.02
N PHE A 263 17.33 6.68 -30.13
CA PHE A 263 16.71 6.17 -31.35
C PHE A 263 15.18 6.29 -31.37
N THR A 264 14.57 6.71 -30.26
CA THR A 264 13.12 6.92 -30.19
C THR A 264 12.81 8.31 -29.65
N ASP A 265 11.73 8.92 -30.14
CA ASP A 265 11.22 10.21 -29.68
C ASP A 265 10.50 10.09 -28.31
N LEU A 266 11.12 9.38 -27.35
CA LEU A 266 10.56 9.18 -26.02
C LEU A 266 10.52 10.50 -25.25
N THR A 267 9.31 10.98 -24.97
CA THR A 267 9.13 12.15 -24.11
C THR A 267 9.26 11.76 -22.63
N ILE A 268 9.57 12.75 -21.77
CA ILE A 268 9.54 12.55 -20.32
C ILE A 268 8.14 12.08 -19.85
N ALA A 269 7.08 12.57 -20.50
CA ALA A 269 5.72 12.15 -20.21
C ALA A 269 5.47 10.66 -20.54
N ASP A 270 6.03 10.15 -21.65
CA ASP A 270 5.94 8.73 -22.01
C ASP A 270 6.70 7.81 -21.03
N LEU A 271 7.80 8.31 -20.45
CA LEU A 271 8.50 7.59 -19.36
C LEU A 271 7.62 7.49 -18.12
N PHE A 272 7.00 8.59 -17.67
CA PHE A 272 6.05 8.57 -16.55
C PHE A 272 4.84 7.67 -16.82
N ALA A 273 4.28 7.74 -18.03
CA ALA A 273 3.20 6.88 -18.48
C ALA A 273 3.56 5.39 -18.43
N SER A 274 4.79 5.06 -18.82
CA SER A 274 5.29 3.68 -18.75
C SER A 274 5.33 3.17 -17.31
N PHE A 275 5.76 3.98 -16.34
CA PHE A 275 5.67 3.60 -14.92
C PHE A 275 4.23 3.39 -14.46
N LEU A 276 3.33 4.31 -14.83
CA LEU A 276 1.90 4.21 -14.51
C LEU A 276 1.23 2.98 -15.15
N ALA A 277 1.75 2.47 -16.27
CA ALA A 277 1.29 1.25 -16.90
C ALA A 277 1.88 -0.01 -16.24
N PHE A 278 3.20 -0.04 -16.00
CA PHE A 278 3.88 -1.27 -15.55
C PHE A 278 3.68 -1.59 -14.08
N ILE A 279 3.58 -0.59 -13.19
CA ILE A 279 3.30 -0.83 -11.76
C ILE A 279 2.01 -1.64 -11.55
N PRO A 280 0.83 -1.21 -12.06
CA PRO A 280 -0.40 -1.97 -11.91
C PRO A 280 -0.38 -3.28 -12.69
N THR A 281 0.32 -3.33 -13.83
CA THR A 281 0.46 -4.59 -14.59
C THR A 281 1.20 -5.65 -13.78
N GLY A 282 2.34 -5.31 -13.18
CA GLY A 282 3.07 -6.25 -12.34
C GLY A 282 2.28 -6.69 -11.11
N TRP A 283 1.47 -5.80 -10.52
CA TRP A 283 0.51 -6.16 -9.48
C TRP A 283 -0.59 -7.12 -9.96
N GLY A 284 -1.10 -6.91 -11.18
CA GLY A 284 -2.04 -7.82 -11.84
C GLY A 284 -1.43 -9.21 -12.10
N ILE A 285 -0.19 -9.27 -12.59
CA ILE A 285 0.55 -10.53 -12.77
C ILE A 285 0.73 -11.24 -11.43
N LEU A 286 1.11 -10.52 -10.37
CA LEU A 286 1.22 -11.08 -9.02
C LEU A 286 -0.12 -11.61 -8.51
N SER A 287 -1.21 -10.88 -8.74
CA SER A 287 -2.56 -11.30 -8.32
C SER A 287 -2.97 -12.60 -9.02
N VAL A 288 -2.72 -12.73 -10.32
CA VAL A 288 -2.96 -13.96 -11.09
C VAL A 288 -2.02 -15.09 -10.66
N ALA A 289 -0.76 -14.80 -10.37
CA ALA A 289 0.20 -15.80 -9.89
C ALA A 289 -0.20 -16.38 -8.52
N VAL A 290 -0.74 -15.53 -7.64
CA VAL A 290 -1.26 -15.93 -6.32
C VAL A 290 -2.50 -16.81 -6.45
N THR A 291 -3.45 -16.47 -7.32
CA THR A 291 -4.66 -17.30 -7.52
C THR A 291 -4.34 -18.69 -8.07
N TRP A 292 -3.33 -18.79 -8.94
CA TRP A 292 -2.88 -20.04 -9.56
C TRP A 292 -1.58 -20.60 -8.95
N LYS A 293 -1.37 -20.38 -7.64
CA LYS A 293 -0.19 -20.81 -6.86
C LYS A 293 0.31 -22.22 -7.14
N LYS A 294 -0.59 -23.20 -7.33
CA LYS A 294 -0.22 -24.60 -7.64
C LYS A 294 0.52 -24.72 -8.99
N LEU A 295 0.03 -24.05 -10.02
CA LEU A 295 0.64 -24.05 -11.36
C LEU A 295 1.98 -23.33 -11.34
N VAL A 296 2.04 -22.15 -10.70
CA VAL A 296 3.27 -21.36 -10.59
C VAL A 296 4.37 -22.12 -9.82
N ARG A 297 4.00 -22.87 -8.78
CA ARG A 297 4.93 -23.76 -8.06
C ARG A 297 5.42 -24.91 -8.93
N SER A 298 4.54 -25.50 -9.74
CA SER A 298 4.92 -26.55 -10.70
C SER A 298 5.94 -26.05 -11.73
N LEU A 299 5.90 -24.76 -12.09
CA LEU A 299 6.84 -24.11 -12.99
C LEU A 299 8.13 -23.65 -12.30
N GLY A 300 8.26 -23.81 -10.97
CA GLY A 300 9.43 -23.37 -10.22
C GLY A 300 9.60 -21.85 -10.09
N LEU A 301 8.55 -21.05 -10.37
CA LEU A 301 8.60 -19.58 -10.37
C LEU A 301 8.15 -18.95 -9.06
N TRP A 302 7.73 -19.74 -8.07
CA TRP A 302 7.12 -19.26 -6.83
C TRP A 302 8.06 -18.39 -5.99
N ASP A 303 9.35 -18.73 -5.94
CA ASP A 303 10.35 -17.94 -5.22
C ASP A 303 10.48 -16.54 -5.83
N SER A 304 10.51 -16.43 -7.16
CA SER A 304 10.53 -15.14 -7.86
C SER A 304 9.27 -14.32 -7.56
N VAL A 305 8.09 -14.94 -7.63
CA VAL A 305 6.81 -14.28 -7.32
C VAL A 305 6.79 -13.75 -5.89
N ARG A 306 7.34 -14.51 -4.94
CA ARG A 306 7.47 -14.10 -3.55
C ARG A 306 8.40 -12.89 -3.39
N GLU A 307 9.55 -12.87 -4.04
CA GLU A 307 10.46 -11.72 -3.97
C GLU A 307 9.86 -10.46 -4.60
N PHE A 308 9.18 -10.60 -5.75
CA PHE A 308 8.43 -9.50 -6.35
C PHE A 308 7.33 -8.98 -5.44
N ALA A 309 6.54 -9.87 -4.85
CA ALA A 309 5.53 -9.50 -3.87
C ALA A 309 6.10 -8.73 -2.68
N ARG A 310 7.25 -9.18 -2.14
CA ARG A 310 7.94 -8.49 -1.06
C ARG A 310 8.36 -7.09 -1.47
N MET A 311 8.87 -6.92 -2.69
CA MET A 311 9.26 -5.60 -3.21
C MET A 311 8.06 -4.66 -3.38
N TYR A 312 6.92 -5.16 -3.86
CA TYR A 312 5.70 -4.36 -3.92
C TYR A 312 5.24 -3.91 -2.52
N ASP A 313 5.23 -4.83 -1.54
CA ASP A 313 4.91 -4.48 -0.16
C ASP A 313 5.93 -3.52 0.48
N ALA A 314 7.21 -3.68 0.15
CA ALA A 314 8.26 -2.74 0.56
C ALA A 314 7.98 -1.33 0.01
N GLY A 315 7.72 -1.23 -1.29
CA GLY A 315 7.42 0.04 -1.96
C GLY A 315 6.16 0.71 -1.42
N MET A 316 5.08 -0.06 -1.24
CA MET A 316 3.86 0.44 -0.61
C MET A 316 4.09 0.90 0.83
N GLY A 317 4.83 0.12 1.62
CA GLY A 317 5.18 0.48 2.99
C GLY A 317 5.98 1.77 3.07
N VAL A 318 7.04 1.93 2.26
CA VAL A 318 7.84 3.18 2.20
C VAL A 318 6.97 4.37 1.78
N LEU A 319 6.13 4.20 0.76
CA LEU A 319 5.26 5.26 0.25
C LEU A 319 4.29 5.76 1.32
N ILE A 320 3.74 4.85 2.15
CA ILE A 320 2.82 5.19 3.24
C ILE A 320 3.59 5.76 4.44
N PHE A 321 4.75 5.18 4.75
CA PHE A 321 5.57 5.58 5.88
C PHE A 321 6.19 6.96 5.71
N THR A 322 6.58 7.34 4.49
CA THR A 322 7.28 8.61 4.22
C THR A 322 6.49 9.84 4.68
N PRO A 323 5.20 10.02 4.31
CA PRO A 323 4.40 11.12 4.85
C PRO A 323 4.26 11.10 6.37
N ILE A 324 4.17 9.92 6.99
CA ILE A 324 4.07 9.77 8.45
C ILE A 324 5.36 10.25 9.10
N ALA A 325 6.52 9.84 8.58
CA ALA A 325 7.83 10.27 9.07
C ALA A 325 8.01 11.79 8.95
N ILE A 326 7.63 12.37 7.81
CA ILE A 326 7.68 13.82 7.59
C ILE A 326 6.78 14.54 8.60
N LEU A 327 5.55 14.07 8.82
CA LEU A 327 4.63 14.69 9.78
C LEU A 327 5.12 14.54 11.22
N SER A 328 5.76 13.42 11.56
CA SER A 328 6.29 13.13 12.90
C SER A 328 7.50 14.00 13.26
N TRP A 329 8.18 14.57 12.26
CA TRP A 329 9.24 15.54 12.47
C TRP A 329 8.73 16.84 13.12
N PHE A 330 7.45 17.17 12.93
CA PHE A 330 6.86 18.39 13.44
C PHE A 330 6.18 18.17 14.81
N PRO A 331 6.70 18.75 15.91
CA PRO A 331 6.18 18.48 17.26
C PRO A 331 4.72 18.91 17.49
N PHE A 332 4.20 19.84 16.69
CA PHE A 332 2.82 20.28 16.80
C PHE A 332 1.82 19.20 16.34
N VAL A 333 2.23 18.29 15.44
CA VAL A 333 1.35 17.26 14.87
C VAL A 333 0.98 16.23 15.94
N SER A 334 1.95 15.76 16.72
CA SER A 334 1.70 14.85 17.84
C SER A 334 0.83 15.49 18.91
N THR A 335 1.05 16.78 19.21
CA THR A 335 0.23 17.55 20.15
C THR A 335 -1.21 17.70 19.66
N PHE A 336 -1.38 18.01 18.37
CA PHE A 336 -2.70 18.12 17.72
C PHE A 336 -3.44 16.77 17.75
N GLN A 337 -2.75 15.68 17.41
CA GLN A 337 -3.30 14.33 17.46
C GLN A 337 -3.80 13.98 18.85
N SER A 338 -2.99 14.18 19.90
CA SER A 338 -3.38 13.86 21.27
C SER A 338 -4.63 14.62 21.71
N ARG A 339 -4.76 15.90 21.34
CA ARG A 339 -5.97 16.71 21.63
C ARG A 339 -7.19 16.27 20.83
N LEU A 340 -6.98 15.72 19.64
CA LEU A 340 -8.05 15.19 18.80
C LEU A 340 -8.58 13.86 19.36
N LEU A 341 -7.69 12.98 19.82
CA LEU A 341 -8.05 11.64 20.33
C LEU A 341 -8.56 11.66 21.76
N PHE A 342 -8.05 12.56 22.58
CA PHE A 342 -8.32 12.58 24.01
C PHE A 342 -8.93 13.90 24.45
N ASN A 343 -9.96 13.79 25.30
CA ASN A 343 -10.46 14.95 26.03
C ASN A 343 -9.33 15.54 26.89
N GLN A 344 -9.31 16.86 27.10
CA GLN A 344 -8.28 17.57 27.88
C GLN A 344 -8.07 16.96 29.28
N ALA A 345 -9.14 16.50 29.93
CA ALA A 345 -9.05 15.84 31.23
C ALA A 345 -8.25 14.51 31.18
N PHE A 346 -8.42 13.74 30.11
CA PHE A 346 -7.68 12.50 29.90
C PHE A 346 -6.23 12.78 29.46
N SER A 347 -6.01 13.80 28.63
CA SER A 347 -4.68 14.22 28.21
C SER A 347 -3.80 14.63 29.39
N ARG A 348 -4.34 15.41 30.34
CA ARG A 348 -3.64 15.77 31.59
C ARG A 348 -3.34 14.54 32.46
N GLY A 349 -4.26 13.57 32.52
CA GLY A 349 -4.03 12.30 33.21
C GLY A 349 -2.89 11.48 32.59
N LEU A 350 -2.78 11.50 31.26
CA LEU A 350 -1.69 10.85 30.51
C LEU A 350 -0.34 11.52 30.77
N GLU A 351 -0.26 12.85 30.73
CA GLU A 351 0.94 13.60 31.07
C GLU A 351 1.42 13.31 32.51
N ILE A 352 0.50 13.29 33.48
CA ILE A 352 0.80 12.92 34.87
C ILE A 352 1.31 11.47 34.93
N SER A 353 0.72 10.54 34.18
CA SER A 353 1.16 9.14 34.14
C SER A 353 2.58 8.98 33.56
N LEU A 354 2.92 9.75 32.53
CA LEU A 354 4.25 9.77 31.91
C LEU A 354 5.31 10.35 32.86
N ILE A 355 4.98 11.42 33.59
CA ILE A 355 5.84 11.99 34.63
C ILE A 355 6.06 11.00 35.78
N LEU A 356 5.00 10.32 36.23
CA LEU A 356 5.09 9.30 37.29
C LEU A 356 5.86 8.05 36.84
N ALA A 357 5.73 7.63 35.58
CA ALA A 357 6.48 6.52 34.99
C ALA A 357 7.96 6.87 34.80
N GLY A 358 8.26 8.08 34.33
CA GLY A 358 9.62 8.61 34.23
C GLY A 358 10.31 8.73 35.60
N ASN A 359 9.56 9.06 36.65
CA ASN A 359 10.08 9.07 38.02
C ASN A 359 10.37 7.66 38.58
N LYS A 360 9.76 6.58 38.07
CA LYS A 360 10.09 5.22 38.52
C LYS A 360 11.42 4.70 37.96
N ALA A 361 11.84 5.17 36.79
CA ALA A 361 13.14 4.79 36.22
C ALA A 361 14.34 5.33 37.02
N ASN A 362 14.11 6.36 37.86
CA ASN A 362 15.14 6.98 38.70
C ASN A 362 15.09 6.53 40.18
N VAL A 363 14.26 5.52 40.52
CA VAL A 363 14.07 5.04 41.91
C VAL A 363 14.52 3.58 42.08
N GLU A 364 15.37 3.07 41.18
CA GLU A 364 16.17 1.88 41.46
C GLU A 364 17.50 2.31 42.09
N VAL A 365 17.51 2.32 43.43
CA VAL A 365 18.71 2.16 44.27
C VAL A 365 18.73 0.75 44.81
#